data_AF-A0A2A2R3N0-F1
#
_entry.id   AF-A0A2A2R3N0-F1
#
_cell.length_a   1.000
_cell.length_b   1.000
_cell.length_c   1.000
_cell.angle_alpha   90.00
_cell.angle_beta   90.00
_cell.angle_gamma   90.00
#
_symmetry.space_group_name_H-M   'P 1'
#
loop_
_entity.id
_entity.type
_entity.pdbx_description
1 polymer ?
#
loop_
_entity_poly.entity_id
_entity_poly.type
_entity_poly.pdbx_seq_one_letter_code
_entity_poly.pdbx_strand_id
1 'polypeptide(L)'
;MPAITDWEKIPPFATAAEEAEFWLQHQIAPQLMQATLVNADNAESTTITLRMDPRMLSRLKRLARQRYLNYQSMLKQWVAERLEDELD
;
A
#
# COMPACT_ATOMS: atom_id res chain seq x y z
N MET A 1 19.03 22.39 17.43
CA MET A 1 18.98 22.19 15.97
C MET A 1 17.53 22.38 15.53
N PRO A 2 17.24 23.32 14.62
CA PRO A 2 15.88 23.51 14.09
C PRO A 2 15.35 22.20 13.52
N ALA A 3 14.15 21.82 13.95
CA ALA A 3 13.47 20.63 13.45
C ALA A 3 12.56 21.01 12.28
N ILE A 4 12.77 20.37 11.14
CA ILE A 4 11.97 20.56 9.93
C ILE A 4 10.63 19.83 10.13
N THR A 5 9.55 20.59 10.13
CA THR A 5 8.18 20.10 10.29
C THR A 5 7.41 20.04 8.97
N ASP A 6 8.02 20.46 7.87
CA ASP A 6 7.39 20.59 6.55
C ASP A 6 8.42 20.32 5.43
N TRP A 7 8.05 19.49 4.45
CA TRP A 7 8.90 19.12 3.32
C TRP A 7 9.16 20.30 2.36
N GLU A 8 8.28 21.30 2.32
CA GLU A 8 8.47 22.51 1.49
C GLU A 8 9.63 23.39 1.97
N LYS A 9 10.10 23.19 3.21
CA LYS A 9 11.23 23.94 3.78
C LYS A 9 12.59 23.39 3.36
N ILE A 10 12.63 22.26 2.65
CA ILE A 10 13.88 21.69 2.13
C ILE A 10 14.16 22.34 0.78
N PRO A 11 15.24 23.13 0.64
CA PRO A 11 15.59 23.72 -0.64
C PRO A 11 16.07 22.64 -1.62
N PRO A 12 15.91 22.85 -2.94
CA PRO A 12 16.56 21.99 -3.92
C PRO A 12 18.09 22.15 -3.81
N PHE A 13 18.80 21.06 -3.52
CA PHE A 13 20.27 21.06 -3.45
C PHE A 13 20.86 20.88 -4.84
N ALA A 14 21.88 21.65 -5.19
CA ALA A 14 22.60 21.49 -6.45
C ALA A 14 23.73 20.46 -6.32
N THR A 15 24.26 20.28 -5.10
CA THR A 15 25.36 19.34 -4.82
C THR A 15 25.17 18.57 -3.50
N ALA A 16 25.78 17.40 -3.40
CA ALA A 16 25.76 16.59 -2.18
C ALA A 16 26.48 17.25 -0.98
N ALA A 17 27.40 18.19 -1.25
CA ALA A 17 28.09 18.95 -0.20
C ALA A 17 27.15 19.95 0.50
N GLU A 18 26.31 20.64 -0.29
CA GLU A 18 25.28 21.56 0.23
C GLU A 18 24.23 20.82 1.08
N GLU A 19 23.84 19.61 0.63
CA GLU A 19 22.94 18.75 1.39
C GLU A 19 23.54 18.34 2.75
N ALA A 20 24.83 17.95 2.77
CA ALA A 20 25.49 17.55 4.01
C ALA A 20 25.60 18.73 5.01
N GLU A 21 25.94 19.93 4.55
CA GLU A 21 25.96 21.13 5.39
C GLU A 21 24.58 21.48 5.94
N PHE A 22 23.53 21.30 5.13
CA PHE A 22 22.16 21.51 5.56
C PHE A 22 21.76 20.54 6.69
N TRP A 23 22.03 19.24 6.54
CA TRP A 23 21.71 18.22 7.56
C TRP A 23 22.59 18.27 8.81
N LEU A 24 23.76 18.92 8.74
CA LEU A 24 24.55 19.22 9.93
C LEU A 24 23.87 20.27 10.83
N GLN A 25 23.02 21.12 10.27
CA GLN A 25 22.34 22.19 11.01
C GLN A 25 20.86 21.91 11.26
N HIS A 26 20.24 21.03 10.46
CA HIS A 26 18.80 20.75 10.49
C HIS A 26 18.53 19.27 10.79
N GLN A 27 17.45 19.00 11.51
CA GLN A 27 16.98 17.65 11.79
C GLN A 27 15.52 17.50 11.36
N ILE A 28 15.09 16.30 10.98
CA ILE A 28 13.69 16.02 10.65
C ILE A 28 12.90 15.89 11.96
N ALA A 29 11.78 16.60 12.09
CA ALA A 29 10.92 16.43 13.25
C ALA A 29 10.29 15.01 13.26
N PRO A 30 10.20 14.34 14.42
CA PRO A 30 9.61 13.00 14.51
C PRO A 30 8.18 12.90 13.93
N GLN A 31 7.41 13.99 14.01
CA GLN A 31 6.06 14.09 13.45
C GLN A 31 6.04 14.02 11.92
N LEU A 32 7.01 14.66 11.25
CA LEU A 32 7.15 14.63 9.79
C LEU A 32 7.59 13.24 9.33
N MET A 33 8.48 12.60 10.09
CA MET A 33 8.87 11.21 9.86
C MET A 33 7.68 10.25 10.03
N GLN A 34 6.85 10.46 11.06
CA GLN A 34 5.60 9.71 11.26
C GLN A 34 4.62 9.88 10.11
N ALA A 35 4.49 11.10 9.57
CA ALA A 35 3.61 11.39 8.43
C ALA A 35 4.05 10.66 7.14
N THR A 36 5.35 10.41 6.96
CA THR A 36 5.84 9.60 5.82
C THR A 36 5.66 8.10 6.00
N LEU A 37 5.44 7.62 7.22
CA LEU A 37 5.10 6.21 7.49
C LEU A 37 3.63 5.91 7.17
N VAL A 38 2.77 6.93 7.15
CA VAL A 38 1.34 6.80 6.85
C VAL A 38 1.12 7.03 5.36
N ASN A 39 1.28 5.95 4.60
CA ASN A 39 0.40 5.52 3.51
C ASN A 39 1.00 4.31 2.78
N ALA A 40 1.49 3.32 3.52
CA ALA A 40 1.13 1.97 3.13
C ALA A 40 -0.33 1.84 3.57
N ASP A 41 -1.26 2.28 2.72
CA ASP A 41 -2.64 1.82 2.75
C ASP A 41 -2.58 0.30 2.65
N ASN A 42 -2.38 -0.37 3.78
CA ASN A 42 -2.87 -1.71 3.99
C ASN A 42 -4.38 -1.53 3.93
N ALA A 43 -4.90 -1.51 2.70
CA ALA A 43 -6.31 -1.44 2.39
C ALA A 43 -7.05 -2.22 3.47
N GLU A 44 -7.80 -1.53 4.32
CA GLU A 44 -8.42 -2.11 5.51
C GLU A 44 -9.27 -3.29 5.06
N SER A 45 -8.70 -4.49 5.12
CA SER A 45 -9.34 -5.65 4.55
C SER A 45 -10.40 -6.10 5.53
N THR A 46 -11.65 -5.74 5.26
CA THR A 46 -12.78 -6.19 6.07
C THR A 46 -12.95 -7.71 5.93
N THR A 47 -12.89 -8.42 7.06
CA THR A 47 -13.13 -9.85 7.07
C THR A 47 -14.63 -10.11 6.93
N ILE A 48 -15.02 -10.79 5.85
CA ILE A 48 -16.39 -11.23 5.61
C ILE A 48 -16.52 -12.74 5.71
N THR A 49 -17.69 -13.23 6.11
CA THR A 49 -18.03 -14.66 6.05
C THR A 49 -18.95 -14.91 4.87
N LEU A 50 -18.49 -15.70 3.89
CA LEU A 50 -19.26 -16.09 2.71
C LEU A 50 -19.54 -17.60 2.73
N ARG A 51 -20.81 -18.00 2.57
CA ARG A 51 -21.20 -19.41 2.40
C ARG A 51 -21.25 -19.75 0.93
N MET A 52 -20.72 -20.91 0.56
CA MET A 52 -20.72 -21.40 -0.82
C MET A 52 -20.85 -22.91 -0.89
N ASP A 53 -21.37 -23.40 -2.00
CA ASP A 53 -21.47 -24.83 -2.28
C ASP A 53 -20.07 -25.49 -2.30
N PRO A 54 -19.88 -26.66 -1.66
CA PRO A 54 -18.58 -27.34 -1.61
C PRO A 54 -18.00 -27.70 -2.99
N ARG A 55 -18.85 -28.01 -3.98
CA ARG A 55 -18.40 -28.34 -5.35
C ARG A 55 -17.90 -27.07 -6.04
N MET A 56 -18.55 -25.93 -5.82
CA MET A 56 -18.10 -24.64 -6.31
C MET A 56 -16.73 -24.27 -5.73
N LEU A 57 -16.55 -24.38 -4.41
CA LEU A 57 -15.25 -24.12 -3.76
C LEU A 57 -14.15 -25.04 -4.30
N SER A 58 -14.47 -26.31 -4.54
CA SER A 58 -13.51 -27.27 -5.10
C SER A 58 -13.07 -26.90 -6.51
N ARG A 59 -14.01 -26.44 -7.36
CA ARG A 59 -13.70 -25.93 -8.71
C ARG A 59 -12.82 -24.68 -8.65
N LEU A 60 -13.14 -23.73 -7.77
CA LEU A 60 -12.35 -22.52 -7.57
C LEU A 60 -10.91 -22.85 -7.14
N LYS A 61 -10.74 -23.74 -6.15
CA LYS A 61 -9.41 -24.18 -5.69
C LYS A 61 -8.60 -24.81 -6.81
N ARG A 62 -9.22 -25.61 -7.68
CA ARG A 62 -8.55 -26.23 -8.84
C ARG A 62 -8.08 -25.18 -9.85
N LEU A 63 -8.94 -24.21 -10.18
CA LEU A 63 -8.61 -23.14 -11.11
C LEU A 63 -7.49 -22.24 -10.56
N ALA A 64 -7.54 -21.88 -9.28
CA ALA A 64 -6.51 -21.08 -8.63
C ALA A 64 -5.15 -21.79 -8.66
N ARG A 65 -5.10 -23.10 -8.38
CA ARG A 65 -3.88 -23.91 -8.48
C ARG A 65 -3.29 -23.93 -9.89
N GLN A 66 -4.13 -24.03 -10.92
CA GLN A 66 -3.67 -24.01 -12.32
C GLN A 66 -3.02 -22.67 -12.69
N ARG A 67 -3.38 -21.58 -12.01
CA ARG A 67 -2.81 -20.24 -12.19
C ARG A 67 -1.75 -19.89 -11.14
N TYR A 68 -1.32 -20.86 -10.33
CA TYR A 68 -0.35 -20.66 -9.25
C TYR A 68 -0.76 -19.59 -8.23
N LEU A 69 -2.08 -19.47 -7.97
CA LEU A 69 -2.66 -18.50 -7.02
C LEU A 69 -3.37 -19.20 -5.86
N ASN A 70 -3.50 -18.49 -4.72
CA ASN A 70 -4.41 -18.87 -3.65
C ASN A 70 -5.86 -18.62 -4.10
N TYR A 71 -6.78 -19.55 -3.79
CA TYR A 71 -8.19 -19.42 -4.11
C TYR A 71 -8.83 -18.15 -3.51
N GLN A 72 -8.36 -17.68 -2.35
CA GLN A 72 -8.84 -16.45 -1.74
C GLN A 72 -8.43 -15.22 -2.57
N SER A 73 -7.18 -15.19 -3.07
CA SER A 73 -6.70 -14.13 -3.96
C SER A 73 -7.44 -14.14 -5.29
N MET A 74 -7.65 -15.34 -5.85
CA MET A 74 -8.42 -15.53 -7.08
C MET A 74 -9.86 -15.01 -6.94
N LEU A 75 -10.51 -15.30 -5.80
CA LEU A 75 -11.86 -14.81 -5.50
C LEU A 75 -11.89 -13.28 -5.42
N LYS A 76 -10.91 -12.67 -4.75
CA LYS A 76 -10.81 -11.20 -4.65
C LYS A 76 -10.67 -10.56 -6.03
N GLN A 77 -9.80 -11.12 -6.88
CA GLN A 77 -9.57 -10.60 -8.23
C GLN A 77 -10.85 -10.66 -9.09
N TRP A 78 -11.54 -11.80 -9.10
CA TRP A 78 -12.79 -11.92 -9.87
C TRP A 78 -13.91 -11.00 -9.38
N VAL A 79 -14.00 -10.78 -8.06
CA VAL A 79 -14.96 -9.82 -7.50
C VAL A 79 -14.62 -8.40 -7.92
N ALA A 80 -13.33 -8.02 -7.92
CA ALA A 80 -12.89 -6.71 -8.40
C ALA A 80 -13.19 -6.52 -9.88
N GLU A 81 -12.79 -7.48 -10.74
CA GLU A 81 -13.06 -7.45 -12.19
C GLU A 81 -14.57 -7.29 -12.46
N ARG A 82 -15.41 -8.05 -11.74
CA ARG A 82 -16.86 -7.97 -11.94
C ARG A 82 -17.49 -6.68 -11.41
N LEU A 83 -16.89 -6.06 -10.40
CA LEU A 83 -17.37 -4.76 -9.89
C LEU A 83 -17.01 -3.64 -10.86
N GLU A 84 -15.80 -3.66 -11.42
CA GLU A 84 -15.38 -2.71 -12.46
C GLU A 84 -16.33 -2.79 -13.67
N ASP A 85 -16.61 -4.00 -14.17
CA ASP A 85 -17.54 -4.23 -15.29
C ASP A 85 -18.97 -3.71 -15.06
N GLU A 86 -19.45 -3.64 -13.81
CA GLU A 86 -20.83 -3.21 -13.48
C GLU A 86 -20.92 -1.71 -13.13
N LEU A 87 -19.78 -1.06 -12.87
CA LEU A 87 -19.69 0.37 -12.57
C LEU A 87 -19.49 1.23 -13.83
N ASP A 88 -19.03 0.61 -14.93
CA ASP A 88 -19.00 1.17 -16.28
C ASP A 88 -20.37 1.10 -16.99
#